data_AF-A0AB34CZ90-F1
#
_entry.id   AF-A0AB34CZ90-F1
#
_cell.length_a   1.000
_cell.length_b   1.000
_cell.length_c   1.000
_cell.angle_alpha   90.00
_cell.angle_beta   90.00
_cell.angle_gamma   90.00
#
_symmetry.space_group_name_H-M   'P 1'
#
loop_
_entity.id
_entity.type
_entity.pdbx_description
1 polymer ?
#
loop_
_entity_poly.entity_id
_entity_poly.type
_entity_poly.pdbx_seq_one_letter_code
_entity_poly.pdbx_strand_id
1 'polypeptide(L)'
;MEKHSKYILSTIKISLTIMLAVILIGLLRLTDNYLKWGFFEAAGLQTSMVFMLIIAVFTVLKPVRDCFLRHFVKVRKKQLVIAIGISIVLGIGLQIFISFVANGINVFNPNLIQPGSNQYVSAGNLSAEGEVVIAGLLGPFNEEVIYRLFMYVCFFSLLNACKNKFVAFNKFYDGSEEKERYFKILWLIIANIIFTMIHGVDITNFWVYFVPGIIYGALFIKYGILAAWIGHSAFNVTSNSVGKIMVYLFSL
;
A
#
# COMPACT_ATOMS: atom_id res chain seq x y z
N MET A 1 2.86 51.37 6.48
CA MET A 1 4.14 50.63 6.60
C MET A 1 3.97 49.16 6.99
N GLU A 2 3.19 48.83 8.03
CA GLU A 2 2.99 47.42 8.49
C GLU A 2 2.50 46.45 7.41
N LYS A 3 1.54 46.87 6.56
CA LYS A 3 0.98 46.02 5.50
C LYS A 3 2.03 45.66 4.45
N HIS A 4 2.93 46.60 4.13
CA HIS A 4 4.02 46.41 3.16
C HIS A 4 5.11 45.48 3.69
N SER A 5 5.46 45.61 4.98
CA SER A 5 6.40 44.72 5.67
C SER A 5 5.89 43.27 5.71
N LYS A 6 4.59 43.06 5.94
CA LYS A 6 3.97 41.72 5.87
C LYS A 6 4.04 41.09 4.48
N TYR A 7 3.82 41.87 3.42
CA TYR A 7 3.96 41.39 2.04
C TYR A 7 5.40 41.00 1.71
N ILE A 8 6.37 41.85 2.06
CA ILE A 8 7.80 41.58 1.82
C ILE A 8 8.24 40.30 2.57
N LEU A 9 7.86 40.15 3.84
CA LEU A 9 8.18 38.96 4.63
C LEU A 9 7.52 37.70 4.04
N SER A 10 6.28 37.80 3.55
CA SER A 10 5.58 36.70 2.87
C SER A 10 6.30 36.29 1.59
N THR A 11 6.70 37.25 0.75
CA THR A 11 7.45 36.99 -0.48
C THR A 11 8.78 36.33 -0.19
N ILE A 12 9.54 36.82 0.80
CA ILE A 12 10.82 36.21 1.22
C ILE A 12 10.60 34.75 1.66
N LYS A 13 9.56 34.47 2.46
CA LYS A 13 9.24 33.10 2.90
C LYS A 13 8.91 32.18 1.72
N ILE A 14 8.11 32.66 0.77
CA ILE A 14 7.76 31.90 -0.44
C ILE A 14 9.03 31.60 -1.25
N SER A 15 9.86 32.62 -1.52
CA SER A 15 11.11 32.45 -2.26
C SER A 15 12.08 31.49 -1.59
N LEU A 16 12.27 31.60 -0.27
CA LEU A 16 13.09 30.66 0.50
C LEU A 16 12.54 29.24 0.46
N THR A 17 11.21 29.08 0.49
CA THR A 17 10.57 27.76 0.40
C THR A 17 10.79 27.13 -0.98
N ILE A 18 10.63 27.91 -2.05
CA ILE A 18 10.91 27.45 -3.43
C ILE A 18 12.38 27.08 -3.57
N MET A 19 13.30 27.93 -3.10
CA MET A 19 14.73 27.67 -3.17
C MET A 19 15.11 26.39 -2.40
N LEU A 20 14.58 26.22 -1.18
CA LEU A 20 14.79 25.00 -0.39
C LEU A 20 14.23 23.77 -1.11
N ALA A 21 13.04 23.85 -1.70
CA ALA A 21 12.45 22.75 -2.45
C ALA A 21 13.32 22.35 -3.66
N VAL A 22 13.83 23.33 -4.43
CA VAL A 22 14.72 23.07 -5.57
C VAL A 22 16.03 22.41 -5.11
N ILE A 23 16.63 22.90 -4.01
CA ILE A 23 17.83 22.29 -3.42
C ILE A 23 17.56 20.86 -2.98
N LEU A 24 16.45 20.61 -2.28
CA LEU A 24 16.07 19.27 -1.83
C LEU A 24 15.83 18.31 -2.99
N ILE A 25 15.17 18.76 -4.07
CA ILE A 25 14.99 17.96 -5.29
C ILE A 25 16.34 17.66 -5.94
N GLY A 26 17.24 18.65 -6.03
CA GLY A 26 18.59 18.49 -6.55
C GLY A 26 19.39 17.46 -5.73
N LEU A 27 19.34 17.56 -4.39
CA LEU A 27 19.97 16.60 -3.49
C LEU A 27 19.36 15.20 -3.62
N LEU A 28 18.04 15.09 -3.74
CA LEU A 28 17.36 13.82 -3.97
C LEU A 28 17.82 13.19 -5.29
N ARG A 29 17.97 13.99 -6.35
CA ARG A 29 18.45 13.51 -7.65
C ARG A 29 19.91 13.07 -7.61
N LEU A 30 20.77 13.83 -6.94
CA LEU A 30 22.17 13.44 -6.76
C LEU A 30 22.28 12.15 -5.94
N THR A 31 21.50 12.03 -4.88
CA THR A 31 21.42 10.83 -4.04
C THR A 31 20.90 9.65 -4.83
N ASP A 32 19.86 9.84 -5.64
CA ASP A 32 19.29 8.80 -6.50
C ASP A 32 20.30 8.30 -7.54
N ASN A 33 21.02 9.22 -8.19
CA ASN A 33 22.07 8.87 -9.15
C ASN A 33 23.25 8.14 -8.48
N TYR A 34 23.61 8.51 -7.25
CA TYR A 34 24.74 7.93 -6.51
C TYR A 34 24.40 6.56 -5.91
N LEU A 35 23.26 6.46 -5.24
CA LEU A 35 22.81 5.24 -4.54
C LEU A 35 21.99 4.31 -5.42
N LYS A 36 21.68 4.71 -6.67
CA LYS A 36 20.83 3.98 -7.62
C LYS A 36 19.49 3.57 -7.02
N TRP A 37 18.86 4.48 -6.30
CA TRP A 37 17.60 4.18 -5.61
C TRP A 37 16.42 4.02 -6.57
N GLY A 38 16.47 4.63 -7.75
CA GLY A 38 15.44 4.52 -8.79
C GLY A 38 14.30 5.51 -8.70
N PHE A 39 14.37 6.50 -7.80
CA PHE A 39 13.31 7.50 -7.61
C PHE A 39 12.93 8.22 -8.89
N PHE A 40 13.88 8.41 -9.79
CA PHE A 40 13.64 9.08 -11.07
C PHE A 40 13.62 8.14 -12.29
N GLU A 41 13.69 6.82 -12.10
CA GLU A 41 13.39 5.85 -13.16
C GLU A 41 11.88 5.71 -13.34
N ALA A 42 11.38 5.28 -14.51
CA ALA A 42 9.95 5.33 -14.84
C ALA A 42 9.02 4.72 -13.76
N ALA A 43 9.32 3.50 -13.27
CA ALA A 43 8.52 2.82 -12.26
C ALA A 43 8.64 3.44 -10.86
N GLY A 44 9.86 3.85 -10.48
CA GLY A 44 10.12 4.51 -9.21
C GLY A 44 9.54 5.92 -9.14
N LEU A 45 9.59 6.64 -10.25
CA LEU A 45 9.01 7.97 -10.41
C LEU A 45 7.49 7.91 -10.29
N GLN A 46 6.82 6.95 -10.95
CA GLN A 46 5.38 6.75 -10.81
C GLN A 46 4.99 6.46 -9.35
N THR A 47 5.64 5.49 -8.72
CA THR A 47 5.37 5.12 -7.32
C THR A 47 5.61 6.31 -6.37
N SER A 48 6.70 7.03 -6.58
CA SER A 48 7.07 8.18 -5.74
C SER A 48 6.13 9.37 -5.97
N MET A 49 5.70 9.62 -7.20
CA MET A 49 4.72 10.68 -7.52
C MET A 49 3.38 10.40 -6.84
N VAL A 50 2.89 9.16 -6.88
CA VAL A 50 1.65 8.77 -6.19
C VAL A 50 1.79 8.96 -4.69
N PHE A 51 2.92 8.53 -4.11
CA PHE A 51 3.20 8.73 -2.69
C PHE A 51 3.18 10.22 -2.31
N MET A 52 3.93 11.05 -3.04
CA MET A 52 4.01 12.49 -2.81
C MET A 52 2.65 13.17 -2.96
N LEU A 53 1.84 12.75 -3.94
CA LEU A 53 0.48 13.25 -4.11
C LEU A 53 -0.41 12.90 -2.90
N ILE A 54 -0.36 11.66 -2.41
CA ILE A 54 -1.10 11.23 -1.22
C ILE A 54 -0.70 12.07 0.00
N ILE A 55 0.60 12.26 0.22
CA ILE A 55 1.11 13.08 1.33
C ILE A 55 0.70 14.55 1.18
N ALA A 56 0.74 15.11 -0.03
CA ALA A 56 0.27 16.47 -0.31
C ALA A 56 -1.22 16.62 0.01
N VAL A 57 -2.05 15.66 -0.41
CA VAL A 57 -3.49 15.61 -0.11
C VAL A 57 -3.72 15.57 1.40
N PHE A 58 -3.01 14.72 2.15
CA PHE A 58 -3.11 14.67 3.61
C PHE A 58 -2.61 15.97 4.29
N THR A 59 -1.67 16.67 3.69
CA THR A 59 -1.16 17.93 4.25
C THR A 59 -2.16 19.06 4.08
N VAL A 60 -2.75 19.17 2.88
CA VAL A 60 -3.64 20.28 2.48
C VAL A 60 -5.08 20.07 2.95
N LEU A 61 -5.62 18.86 2.82
CA LEU A 61 -7.03 18.58 3.09
C LEU A 61 -7.22 17.98 4.50
N LYS A 62 -7.48 18.86 5.48
CA LYS A 62 -7.74 18.45 6.88
C LYS A 62 -8.77 17.33 7.02
N PRO A 63 -9.94 17.33 6.36
CA PRO A 63 -10.91 16.24 6.50
C PRO A 63 -10.35 14.88 6.05
N VAL A 64 -9.53 14.86 5.00
CA VAL A 64 -8.90 13.65 4.48
C VAL A 64 -7.81 13.17 5.44
N ARG A 65 -7.00 14.10 5.97
CA ARG A 65 -5.99 13.81 7.01
C ARG A 65 -6.61 13.19 8.25
N ASP A 66 -7.67 13.80 8.77
CA ASP A 66 -8.33 13.34 9.99
C ASP A 66 -8.97 11.96 9.75
N CYS A 67 -9.45 11.70 8.52
CA CYS A 67 -9.88 10.36 8.11
C CYS A 67 -8.73 9.34 8.09
N PHE A 68 -7.59 9.68 7.48
CA PHE A 68 -6.40 8.83 7.46
C PHE A 68 -5.92 8.52 8.87
N LEU A 69 -5.75 9.52 9.74
CA LEU A 69 -5.26 9.35 11.11
C LEU A 69 -6.19 8.46 11.94
N ARG A 70 -7.51 8.55 11.76
CA ARG A 70 -8.48 7.65 12.42
C ARG A 70 -8.33 6.18 12.00
N HIS A 71 -7.82 5.92 10.81
CA HIS A 71 -7.63 4.57 10.28
C HIS A 71 -6.17 4.10 10.29
N PHE A 72 -5.22 5.00 10.59
CA PHE A 72 -3.79 4.69 10.55
C PHE A 72 -3.42 3.66 11.62
N VAL A 73 -3.84 3.90 12.86
CA VAL A 73 -3.68 2.98 14.00
C VAL A 73 -4.99 2.94 14.78
N LYS A 74 -5.60 1.74 14.86
CA LYS A 74 -6.88 1.52 15.57
C LYS A 74 -6.71 0.95 16.99
N VAL A 75 -5.49 0.56 17.36
CA VAL A 75 -5.19 -0.11 18.62
C VAL A 75 -4.23 0.67 19.51
N ARG A 76 -4.26 0.43 20.82
CA ARG A 76 -3.44 1.17 21.80
C ARG A 76 -2.08 0.49 22.04
N LYS A 77 -1.08 1.27 22.48
CA LYS A 77 0.32 0.90 22.80
C LYS A 77 0.66 -0.61 22.79
N LYS A 78 0.26 -1.40 23.80
CA LYS A 78 0.62 -2.84 23.88
C LYS A 78 0.08 -3.65 22.70
N GLN A 79 -1.13 -3.37 22.27
CA GLN A 79 -1.77 -4.02 21.12
C GLN A 79 -1.14 -3.57 19.79
N LEU A 80 -0.56 -2.36 19.74
CA LEU A 80 0.18 -1.90 18.56
C LEU A 80 1.46 -2.72 18.35
N VAL A 81 2.23 -2.98 19.41
CA VAL A 81 3.44 -3.82 19.31
C VAL A 81 3.07 -5.23 18.81
N ILE A 82 2.00 -5.81 19.36
CA ILE A 82 1.47 -7.10 18.92
C ILE A 82 1.03 -7.04 17.46
N ALA A 83 0.33 -5.98 17.05
CA ALA A 83 -0.10 -5.80 15.67
C ALA A 83 1.09 -5.74 14.70
N ILE A 84 2.14 -4.99 15.03
CA ILE A 84 3.37 -4.92 14.24
C ILE A 84 4.02 -6.30 14.14
N GLY A 85 4.20 -7.00 15.26
CA GLY A 85 4.81 -8.34 15.28
C GLY A 85 4.02 -9.34 14.44
N ILE A 86 2.69 -9.38 14.61
CA ILE A 86 1.80 -10.23 13.82
C ILE A 86 1.89 -9.89 12.32
N SER A 87 1.87 -8.60 11.97
CA SER A 87 1.98 -8.16 10.58
C SER A 87 3.26 -8.66 9.91
N ILE A 88 4.41 -8.52 10.58
CA ILE A 88 5.70 -8.98 10.06
C ILE A 88 5.69 -10.51 9.87
N VAL A 89 5.29 -11.25 10.91
CA VAL A 89 5.26 -12.72 10.87
C VAL A 89 4.33 -13.22 9.76
N LEU A 90 3.16 -12.62 9.61
CA LEU A 90 2.22 -12.98 8.56
C LEU A 90 2.76 -12.64 7.16
N GLY A 91 3.36 -11.47 6.98
CA GLY A 91 3.94 -11.07 5.69
C GLY A 91 5.03 -12.03 5.23
N ILE A 92 6.00 -12.33 6.10
CA ILE A 92 7.09 -13.27 5.81
C ILE A 92 6.54 -14.69 5.61
N GLY A 93 5.66 -15.14 6.50
CA GLY A 93 5.07 -16.47 6.41
C GLY A 93 4.26 -16.70 5.13
N LEU A 94 3.48 -15.69 4.71
CA LEU A 94 2.76 -15.72 3.44
C LEU A 94 3.71 -15.78 2.25
N GLN A 95 4.80 -14.98 2.25
CA GLN A 95 5.76 -14.98 1.16
C GLN A 95 6.41 -16.36 1.00
N ILE A 96 6.82 -16.98 2.11
CA ILE A 96 7.39 -18.34 2.12
C ILE A 96 6.36 -19.35 1.59
N PHE A 97 5.14 -19.33 2.13
CA PHE A 97 4.09 -20.27 1.74
C PHE A 97 3.74 -20.18 0.26
N ILE A 98 3.46 -18.97 -0.24
CA ILE A 98 3.09 -18.73 -1.64
C ILE A 98 4.24 -19.10 -2.57
N SER A 99 5.47 -18.68 -2.24
CA SER A 99 6.63 -19.02 -3.06
C SER A 99 6.87 -20.52 -3.09
N PHE A 100 6.70 -21.22 -1.98
CA PHE A 100 6.84 -22.67 -1.91
C PHE A 100 5.82 -23.38 -2.81
N VAL A 101 4.54 -23.01 -2.71
CA VAL A 101 3.47 -23.61 -3.54
C VAL A 101 3.67 -23.29 -5.02
N ALA A 102 3.96 -22.04 -5.37
CA ALA A 102 4.14 -21.62 -6.76
C ALA A 102 5.36 -22.29 -7.41
N ASN A 103 6.51 -22.33 -6.72
CA ASN A 103 7.70 -23.00 -7.23
C ASN A 103 7.51 -24.52 -7.30
N GLY A 104 6.84 -25.12 -6.31
CA GLY A 104 6.50 -26.55 -6.34
C GLY A 104 5.65 -26.92 -7.56
N ILE A 105 4.66 -26.08 -7.94
CA ILE A 105 3.89 -26.26 -9.17
C ILE A 105 4.78 -26.10 -10.41
N ASN A 106 5.64 -25.07 -10.43
CA ASN A 106 6.51 -24.76 -11.56
C ASN A 106 7.59 -25.84 -11.81
N VAL A 107 7.95 -26.66 -10.82
CA VAL A 107 8.81 -27.84 -11.06
C VAL A 107 8.18 -28.83 -12.02
N PHE A 108 6.86 -29.04 -11.95
CA PHE A 108 6.15 -29.98 -12.81
C PHE A 108 5.70 -29.37 -14.13
N ASN A 109 5.39 -28.07 -14.13
CA ASN A 109 5.05 -27.33 -15.33
C ASN A 109 5.77 -25.98 -15.32
N PRO A 110 6.99 -25.92 -15.89
CA PRO A 110 7.79 -24.71 -15.89
C PRO A 110 6.99 -23.53 -16.42
N ASN A 111 7.12 -22.40 -15.74
CA ASN A 111 6.48 -21.14 -16.12
C ASN A 111 4.95 -21.12 -16.06
N LEU A 112 4.29 -22.09 -15.42
CA LEU A 112 2.83 -22.09 -15.28
C LEU A 112 2.33 -20.95 -14.38
N ILE A 113 2.96 -20.76 -13.22
CA ILE A 113 2.64 -19.65 -12.31
C ILE A 113 3.63 -18.50 -12.57
N GLN A 114 3.17 -17.49 -13.30
CA GLN A 114 3.91 -16.25 -13.55
C GLN A 114 3.43 -15.10 -12.64
N PRO A 115 4.24 -14.06 -12.41
CA PRO A 115 3.75 -12.80 -11.88
C PRO A 115 2.64 -12.22 -12.78
N GLY A 116 1.73 -11.45 -12.18
CA GLY A 116 0.74 -10.66 -12.93
C GLY A 116 1.41 -9.66 -13.86
N SER A 117 0.79 -9.42 -15.02
CA SER A 117 1.37 -8.58 -16.09
C SER A 117 1.67 -7.14 -15.68
N ASN A 118 0.98 -6.61 -14.67
CA ASN A 118 1.21 -5.26 -14.14
C ASN A 118 2.03 -5.25 -12.84
N GLN A 119 2.57 -6.40 -12.42
CA GLN A 119 3.41 -6.50 -11.23
C GLN A 119 4.78 -5.88 -11.48
N TYR A 120 5.30 -5.17 -10.48
CA TYR A 120 6.70 -4.76 -10.50
C TYR A 120 7.60 -6.00 -10.45
N VAL A 121 8.38 -6.19 -11.51
CA VAL A 121 9.46 -7.17 -11.60
C VAL A 121 10.77 -6.40 -11.65
N SER A 122 11.72 -6.74 -10.79
CA SER A 122 13.03 -6.10 -10.80
C SER A 122 13.70 -6.26 -12.17
N ALA A 123 14.12 -5.13 -12.75
CA ALA A 123 14.89 -5.09 -13.98
C ALA A 123 16.42 -5.10 -13.71
N GLY A 124 16.86 -5.19 -12.46
CA GLY A 124 18.28 -5.15 -12.08
C GLY A 124 18.95 -3.77 -12.19
N ASN A 125 18.18 -2.72 -12.47
CA ASN A 125 18.70 -1.35 -12.64
C ASN A 125 18.88 -0.61 -11.31
N LEU A 126 18.20 -1.08 -10.26
CA LEU A 126 18.21 -0.48 -8.92
C LEU A 126 19.23 -1.15 -8.00
N SER A 127 19.72 -0.40 -7.01
CA SER A 127 20.39 -1.01 -5.84
C SER A 127 19.40 -1.81 -5.01
N ALA A 128 19.91 -2.75 -4.22
CA ALA A 128 19.08 -3.54 -3.30
C ALA A 128 18.30 -2.64 -2.33
N GLU A 129 18.93 -1.57 -1.85
CA GLU A 129 18.31 -0.57 -0.98
C GLU A 129 17.22 0.22 -1.73
N GLY A 130 17.45 0.55 -3.00
CA GLY A 130 16.46 1.19 -3.88
C GLY A 130 15.20 0.35 -4.06
N GLU A 131 15.37 -0.95 -4.32
CA GLU A 131 14.26 -1.90 -4.42
C GLU A 131 13.48 -2.01 -3.11
N VAL A 132 14.18 -2.05 -1.96
CA VAL A 132 13.53 -2.08 -0.65
C VAL A 132 12.70 -0.82 -0.42
N VAL A 133 13.17 0.36 -0.81
CA VAL A 133 12.41 1.60 -0.66
C VAL A 133 11.22 1.64 -1.61
N ILE A 134 11.41 1.37 -2.90
CA ILE A 134 10.34 1.51 -3.89
C ILE A 134 9.32 0.38 -3.77
N ALA A 135 9.77 -0.87 -3.92
CA ALA A 135 8.88 -2.04 -3.93
C ALA A 135 8.52 -2.53 -2.52
N GLY A 136 9.39 -2.29 -1.54
CA GLY A 136 9.17 -2.71 -0.16
C GLY A 136 8.45 -1.69 0.72
N LEU A 137 8.58 -0.39 0.48
CA LEU A 137 8.00 0.64 1.35
C LEU A 137 6.92 1.48 0.65
N LEU A 138 7.27 2.14 -0.45
CA LEU A 138 6.40 3.11 -1.11
C LEU A 138 5.25 2.46 -1.88
N GLY A 139 5.53 1.39 -2.63
CA GLY A 139 4.51 0.59 -3.33
C GLY A 139 3.42 0.09 -2.39
N PRO A 140 3.78 -0.69 -1.35
CA PRO A 140 2.85 -1.13 -0.32
C PRO A 140 2.08 0.01 0.35
N PHE A 141 2.72 1.14 0.65
CA PHE A 141 2.00 2.29 1.22
C PHE A 141 0.89 2.79 0.28
N ASN A 142 1.24 3.03 -0.99
CA ASN A 142 0.31 3.54 -1.99
C ASN A 142 -0.87 2.58 -2.16
N GLU A 143 -0.57 1.29 -2.30
CA GLU A 143 -1.56 0.25 -2.48
C GLU A 143 -2.50 0.13 -1.27
N GLU A 144 -1.97 0.11 -0.05
CA GLU A 144 -2.81 0.02 1.15
C GLU A 144 -3.67 1.29 1.34
N VAL A 145 -3.16 2.48 1.03
CA VAL A 145 -3.96 3.72 1.10
C VAL A 145 -5.07 3.71 0.04
N ILE A 146 -4.77 3.33 -1.20
CA ILE A 146 -5.75 3.35 -2.30
C ILE A 146 -6.77 2.23 -2.13
N TYR A 147 -6.31 0.98 -2.02
CA TYR A 147 -7.16 -0.20 -2.07
C TYR A 147 -7.75 -0.60 -0.71
N ARG A 148 -7.17 -0.13 0.42
CA ARG A 148 -7.81 -0.30 1.74
C ARG A 148 -8.50 0.95 2.19
N LEU A 149 -7.78 2.04 2.43
CA LEU A 149 -8.40 3.21 3.05
C LEU A 149 -9.47 3.84 2.13
N PHE A 150 -9.12 4.22 0.91
CA PHE A 150 -10.05 4.93 0.04
C PHE A 150 -11.23 4.06 -0.36
N MET A 151 -10.99 2.81 -0.77
CA MET A 151 -12.08 1.89 -1.09
C MET A 151 -13.00 1.63 0.12
N TYR A 152 -12.45 1.48 1.33
CA TYR A 152 -13.25 1.31 2.56
C TYR A 152 -14.13 2.53 2.81
N VAL A 153 -13.54 3.72 2.79
CA VAL A 153 -14.27 4.96 3.04
C VAL A 153 -15.35 5.18 1.98
N CYS A 154 -15.02 4.99 0.69
CA CYS A 154 -16.01 5.09 -0.39
C CYS A 154 -17.15 4.09 -0.23
N PHE A 155 -16.83 2.82 0.04
CA PHE A 155 -17.83 1.76 0.21
C PHE A 155 -18.81 2.08 1.34
N PHE A 156 -18.32 2.40 2.54
CA PHE A 156 -19.20 2.73 3.67
C PHE A 156 -19.89 4.09 3.51
N SER A 157 -19.30 5.05 2.81
CA SER A 157 -19.97 6.32 2.50
C SER A 157 -21.16 6.10 1.57
N LEU A 158 -21.00 5.24 0.55
CA LEU A 158 -22.09 4.87 -0.36
C LEU A 158 -23.20 4.13 0.39
N LEU A 159 -22.87 3.15 1.24
CA LEU A 159 -23.86 2.45 2.06
C LEU A 159 -24.66 3.41 2.95
N ASN A 160 -23.98 4.35 3.62
CA ASN A 160 -24.63 5.34 4.45
C ASN A 160 -25.50 6.32 3.63
N ALA A 161 -25.07 6.70 2.44
CA ALA A 161 -25.87 7.53 1.53
C ALA A 161 -27.13 6.80 1.04
N CYS A 162 -27.00 5.53 0.65
CA CYS A 162 -28.13 4.68 0.26
C CYS A 162 -29.12 4.50 1.40
N LYS A 163 -28.62 4.23 2.61
CA LYS A 163 -29.40 4.13 3.84
C LYS A 163 -30.25 5.38 4.07
N ASN A 164 -29.63 6.55 3.99
CA ASN A 164 -30.30 7.82 4.25
C ASN A 164 -31.31 8.20 3.17
N LYS A 165 -31.13 7.71 1.93
CA LYS A 165 -32.00 8.03 0.80
C LYS A 165 -33.18 7.06 0.65
N PHE A 166 -33.00 5.78 0.96
CA PHE A 166 -33.99 4.74 0.72
C PHE A 166 -34.32 3.97 2.01
N VAL A 167 -35.48 4.22 2.62
CA VAL A 167 -35.90 3.55 3.86
C VAL A 167 -35.90 2.03 3.74
N ALA A 168 -36.26 1.49 2.56
CA ALA A 168 -36.21 0.05 2.30
C ALA A 168 -34.78 -0.53 2.40
N PHE A 169 -33.75 0.28 2.13
CA PHE A 169 -32.35 -0.13 2.23
C PHE A 169 -31.92 -0.42 3.67
N ASN A 170 -32.59 0.18 4.67
CA ASN A 170 -32.33 -0.09 6.10
C ASN A 170 -32.50 -1.58 6.44
N LYS A 171 -33.35 -2.31 5.70
CA LYS A 171 -33.50 -3.76 5.86
C LYS A 171 -32.18 -4.49 5.58
N PHE A 172 -31.40 -4.02 4.60
CA PHE A 172 -30.12 -4.59 4.21
C PHE A 172 -28.95 -4.01 5.01
N TYR A 173 -28.91 -2.69 5.20
CA TYR A 173 -27.89 -2.01 5.97
C TYR A 173 -28.48 -0.81 6.72
N ASP A 174 -28.53 -0.92 8.04
CA ASP A 174 -28.98 0.17 8.94
C ASP A 174 -27.80 0.84 9.68
N GLY A 175 -26.59 0.29 9.57
CA GLY A 175 -25.41 0.72 10.32
C GLY A 175 -25.32 0.14 11.74
N SER A 176 -26.14 -0.86 12.07
CA SER A 176 -25.92 -1.70 13.26
C SER A 176 -24.58 -2.43 13.16
N GLU A 177 -23.97 -2.69 14.32
CA GLU A 177 -22.67 -3.36 14.40
C GLU A 177 -22.67 -4.73 13.71
N GLU A 178 -23.78 -5.48 13.85
CA GLU A 178 -23.95 -6.78 13.21
C GLU A 178 -23.91 -6.68 11.68
N LYS A 179 -24.72 -5.80 11.08
CA LYS A 179 -24.74 -5.61 9.63
C LYS A 179 -23.42 -5.01 9.15
N GLU A 180 -22.86 -4.05 9.87
CA GLU A 180 -21.54 -3.49 9.52
C GLU A 180 -20.46 -4.56 9.46
N ARG A 181 -20.48 -5.57 10.34
CA ARG A 181 -19.56 -6.72 10.29
C ARG A 181 -19.70 -7.51 8.98
N TYR A 182 -20.91 -7.83 8.54
CA TYR A 182 -21.11 -8.54 7.27
C TYR A 182 -20.65 -7.69 6.08
N PHE A 183 -20.93 -6.40 6.10
CA PHE A 183 -20.50 -5.48 5.05
C PHE A 183 -18.98 -5.25 5.04
N LYS A 184 -18.28 -5.36 6.18
CA LYS A 184 -16.81 -5.39 6.23
C LYS A 184 -16.25 -6.61 5.51
N ILE A 185 -16.87 -7.77 5.67
CA ILE A 185 -16.47 -9.00 4.95
C ILE A 185 -16.74 -8.84 3.44
N LEU A 186 -17.92 -8.33 3.07
CA LEU A 186 -18.26 -8.07 1.68
C LEU A 186 -17.29 -7.08 1.03
N TRP A 187 -17.00 -5.97 1.71
CA TRP A 187 -15.99 -5.01 1.30
C TRP A 187 -14.63 -5.67 1.10
N LEU A 188 -14.19 -6.50 2.06
CA LEU A 188 -12.90 -7.17 2.02
C LEU A 188 -12.78 -8.06 0.77
N ILE A 189 -13.84 -8.78 0.40
CA ILE A 189 -13.87 -9.61 -0.80
C ILE A 189 -13.81 -8.73 -2.06
N ILE A 190 -14.70 -7.74 -2.17
CA ILE A 190 -14.80 -6.87 -3.36
C ILE A 190 -13.49 -6.10 -3.59
N ALA A 191 -12.95 -5.47 -2.55
CA ALA A 191 -11.72 -4.71 -2.63
C ALA A 191 -10.54 -5.59 -3.05
N ASN A 192 -10.51 -6.86 -2.61
CA ASN A 192 -9.46 -7.79 -2.99
C ASN A 192 -9.58 -8.33 -4.41
N ILE A 193 -10.80 -8.54 -4.90
CA ILE A 193 -11.00 -8.86 -6.33
C ILE A 193 -10.47 -7.71 -7.18
N ILE A 194 -10.85 -6.46 -6.87
CA ILE A 194 -10.40 -5.29 -7.63
C ILE A 194 -8.88 -5.14 -7.56
N PHE A 195 -8.29 -5.23 -6.37
CA PHE A 195 -6.84 -5.20 -6.18
C PHE A 195 -6.14 -6.25 -7.04
N THR A 196 -6.60 -7.50 -6.97
CA THR A 196 -6.03 -8.62 -7.70
C THR A 196 -6.13 -8.42 -9.22
N MET A 197 -7.28 -8.00 -9.72
CA MET A 197 -7.49 -7.78 -11.16
C MET A 197 -6.61 -6.66 -11.73
N ILE A 198 -6.30 -5.61 -10.95
CA ILE A 198 -5.42 -4.52 -11.40
C ILE A 198 -3.98 -4.99 -11.63
N HIS A 199 -3.55 -6.05 -10.94
CA HIS A 199 -2.24 -6.67 -11.16
C HIS A 199 -2.15 -7.47 -12.47
N GLY A 200 -3.26 -7.55 -13.24
CA GLY A 200 -3.27 -8.19 -14.55
C GLY A 200 -3.00 -9.69 -14.45
N VAL A 201 -3.65 -10.33 -13.48
CA VAL A 201 -3.57 -11.76 -13.18
C VAL A 201 -4.46 -12.57 -14.12
N ASP A 202 -4.16 -13.84 -14.24
CA ASP A 202 -5.03 -14.86 -14.83
C ASP A 202 -5.46 -15.89 -13.77
N ILE A 203 -6.14 -16.95 -14.20
CA ILE A 203 -6.66 -17.97 -13.28
C ILE A 203 -5.57 -18.75 -12.53
N THR A 204 -4.37 -18.85 -13.09
CA THR A 204 -3.26 -19.63 -12.53
C THR A 204 -2.61 -18.90 -11.35
N ASN A 205 -2.51 -17.57 -11.42
CA ASN A 205 -1.81 -16.74 -10.43
C ASN A 205 -2.75 -15.85 -9.60
N PHE A 206 -4.07 -15.86 -9.84
CA PHE A 206 -5.04 -15.07 -9.07
C PHE A 206 -4.87 -15.19 -7.54
N TRP A 207 -4.68 -16.42 -7.05
CA TRP A 207 -4.56 -16.72 -5.62
C TRP A 207 -3.31 -16.11 -4.97
N VAL A 208 -2.24 -15.89 -5.75
CA VAL A 208 -0.97 -15.27 -5.30
C VAL A 208 -1.21 -13.85 -4.78
N TYR A 209 -2.19 -13.14 -5.35
CA TYR A 209 -2.53 -11.76 -4.99
C TYR A 209 -3.74 -11.70 -4.07
N PHE A 210 -4.74 -12.55 -4.33
CA PHE A 210 -5.98 -12.55 -3.57
C PHE A 210 -5.77 -12.95 -2.11
N VAL A 211 -4.98 -13.99 -1.84
CA VAL A 211 -4.79 -14.49 -0.47
C VAL A 211 -4.05 -13.48 0.41
N PRO A 212 -2.88 -12.92 0.02
CA PRO A 212 -2.25 -11.85 0.79
C PRO A 212 -3.16 -10.64 0.95
N GLY A 213 -3.89 -10.26 -0.11
CA GLY A 213 -4.84 -9.16 -0.06
C GLY A 213 -5.92 -9.34 1.02
N ILE A 214 -6.46 -10.55 1.17
CA ILE A 214 -7.43 -10.87 2.24
C ILE A 214 -6.80 -10.69 3.62
N ILE A 215 -5.55 -11.15 3.80
CA ILE A 215 -4.84 -11.04 5.08
C ILE A 215 -4.53 -9.58 5.42
N TYR A 216 -3.99 -8.80 4.48
CA TYR A 216 -3.68 -7.38 4.70
C TYR A 216 -4.95 -6.56 4.92
N GLY A 217 -6.02 -6.85 4.19
CA GLY A 217 -7.31 -6.21 4.43
C GLY A 217 -7.89 -6.56 5.82
N ALA A 218 -7.71 -7.79 6.31
CA ALA A 218 -8.08 -8.16 7.68
C ALA A 218 -7.24 -7.43 8.74
N LEU A 219 -5.92 -7.28 8.51
CA LEU A 219 -5.04 -6.47 9.35
C LEU A 219 -5.49 -5.00 9.36
N PHE A 220 -5.87 -4.44 8.22
CA PHE A 220 -6.41 -3.08 8.14
C PHE A 220 -7.71 -2.91 8.93
N ILE A 221 -8.65 -3.84 8.81
CA ILE A 221 -9.93 -3.78 9.54
C ILE A 221 -9.65 -3.77 11.05
N LYS A 222 -8.78 -4.67 11.52
CA LYS A 222 -8.52 -4.92 12.95
C LYS A 222 -7.57 -3.91 13.59
N TYR A 223 -6.48 -3.57 12.93
CA TYR A 223 -5.36 -2.82 13.52
C TYR A 223 -5.09 -1.46 12.84
N GLY A 224 -5.52 -1.28 11.59
CA GLY A 224 -5.36 -0.05 10.82
C GLY A 224 -4.33 -0.17 9.69
N ILE A 225 -4.16 0.93 8.94
CA ILE A 225 -3.28 0.98 7.75
C ILE A 225 -1.85 0.60 8.09
N LEU A 226 -1.32 1.03 9.24
CA LEU A 226 0.06 0.73 9.62
C LEU A 226 0.33 -0.78 9.67
N ALA A 227 -0.61 -1.57 10.19
CA ALA A 227 -0.46 -3.01 10.28
C ALA A 227 -0.52 -3.69 8.91
N ALA A 228 -1.44 -3.27 8.04
CA ALA A 228 -1.53 -3.79 6.68
C ALA A 228 -0.26 -3.45 5.87
N TRP A 229 0.17 -2.18 5.96
CA TRP A 229 1.38 -1.68 5.31
C TRP A 229 2.62 -2.45 5.73
N ILE A 230 2.85 -2.64 7.03
CA ILE A 230 4.00 -3.41 7.52
C ILE A 230 3.97 -4.86 7.04
N GLY A 231 2.79 -5.50 7.04
CA GLY A 231 2.67 -6.88 6.59
C GLY A 231 2.97 -7.03 5.11
N HIS A 232 2.42 -6.14 4.29
CA HIS A 232 2.68 -6.08 2.86
C HIS A 232 4.15 -5.75 2.57
N SER A 233 4.73 -4.77 3.25
CA SER A 233 6.15 -4.45 3.16
C SER A 233 7.05 -5.64 3.49
N ALA A 234 6.74 -6.38 4.57
CA ALA A 234 7.51 -7.56 4.95
C ALA A 234 7.45 -8.67 3.88
N PHE A 235 6.30 -8.87 3.25
CA PHE A 235 6.14 -9.80 2.13
C PHE A 235 7.00 -9.39 0.93
N ASN A 236 6.91 -8.13 0.49
CA ASN A 236 7.66 -7.64 -0.66
C ASN A 236 9.17 -7.65 -0.43
N VAL A 237 9.63 -7.16 0.72
CA VAL A 237 11.06 -7.10 1.06
C VAL A 237 11.69 -8.50 1.14
N THR A 238 10.94 -9.49 1.61
CA THR A 238 11.46 -10.87 1.71
C THR A 238 11.37 -11.65 0.40
N SER A 239 10.63 -11.17 -0.59
CA SER A 239 10.36 -11.90 -1.83
C SER A 239 11.61 -12.38 -2.58
N ASN A 240 12.61 -11.51 -2.74
CA ASN A 240 13.86 -11.87 -3.43
C ASN A 240 14.66 -12.92 -2.66
N SER A 241 14.78 -12.75 -1.33
CA SER A 241 15.49 -13.70 -0.47
C SER A 241 14.81 -15.07 -0.45
N VAL A 242 13.48 -15.08 -0.31
CA VAL A 242 12.69 -16.31 -0.37
C VAL A 242 12.77 -16.95 -1.75
N GLY A 243 12.71 -16.16 -2.83
CA GLY A 243 12.87 -16.65 -4.20
C GLY A 243 14.17 -17.41 -4.41
N LYS A 244 15.31 -16.85 -3.96
CA LYS A 244 16.62 -17.52 -4.00
C LYS A 244 16.62 -18.85 -3.23
N ILE A 245 15.99 -18.88 -2.05
CA ILE A 245 15.86 -20.10 -1.26
C ILE A 245 15.03 -21.15 -2.02
N MET A 246 13.92 -20.75 -2.65
CA MET A 246 13.07 -21.68 -3.40
C MET A 246 13.77 -22.25 -4.63
N VAL A 247 14.49 -21.42 -5.39
CA VAL A 247 15.32 -21.86 -6.52
C VAL A 247 16.32 -22.93 -6.07
N TYR A 248 17.02 -22.68 -4.96
CA TYR A 248 17.95 -23.65 -4.38
C TYR A 248 17.25 -24.96 -3.94
N LEU A 249 16.10 -24.87 -3.27
CA LEU A 249 15.38 -26.04 -2.76
C LEU A 249 14.79 -26.93 -3.86
N PHE A 250 14.33 -26.32 -4.95
CA PHE A 250 13.65 -27.01 -6.04
C PHE A 250 14.55 -27.32 -7.23
N SER A 251 15.85 -26.96 -7.18
CA SER A 251 16.80 -27.09 -8.30
C SER A 251 16.27 -26.47 -9.61
N LEU A 252 15.53 -25.36 -9.50
CA LEU A 252 15.00 -24.60 -10.62
C LEU A 252 16.07 -23.69 -11.25
#